data_AF-A0A6G7Y577-F1
#
_entry.id   AF-A0A6G7Y577-F1
#
_cell.length_a   1.000
_cell.length_b   1.000
_cell.length_c   1.000
_cell.angle_alpha   90.00
_cell.angle_beta   90.00
_cell.angle_gamma   90.00
#
_symmetry.space_group_name_H-M   'P 1'
#
loop_
_entity.id
_entity.type
_entity.pdbx_description
1 polymer ?
#
loop_
_entity_poly.entity_id
_entity_poly.type
_entity_poly.pdbx_seq_one_letter_code
_entity_poly.pdbx_strand_id
1 'polypeptide(L)'
;MRATLRILGTLVVTALLTYPLWAPQWGAGVLGEILIVPFPGNLAIVVGFFALVALYCGALHRLARRVGMARPASVWWMFAIPYNFIEDFFIIERVGAALGDHASAGVTRAWRRLGYGWCAAQLVSLLPGKVGLLGGMLAIVLWVVHWALTATTMRRLG
;
A
#
# COMPACT_ATOMS: atom_id res chain seq x y z
N MET A 1 -7.21 -21.39 0.28
CA MET A 1 -7.06 -20.34 1.32
C MET A 1 -6.59 -18.98 0.78
N ARG A 2 -5.43 -18.86 0.09
CA ARG A 2 -4.94 -17.55 -0.38
C ARG A 2 -5.89 -16.82 -1.35
N ALA A 3 -6.51 -17.53 -2.28
CA ALA A 3 -7.51 -16.95 -3.20
C ALA A 3 -8.77 -16.47 -2.47
N THR A 4 -9.26 -17.25 -1.50
CA THR A 4 -10.42 -16.89 -0.67
C THR A 4 -10.17 -15.60 0.12
N LEU A 5 -9.00 -15.46 0.74
CA LEU A 5 -8.62 -14.24 1.45
C LEU A 5 -8.54 -13.02 0.52
N ARG A 6 -8.01 -13.19 -0.69
CA ARG A 6 -7.99 -12.14 -1.72
C ARG A 6 -9.42 -11.71 -2.07
N ILE A 7 -10.29 -12.65 -2.41
CA ILE A 7 -11.67 -12.36 -2.80
C ILE A 7 -12.43 -11.69 -1.66
N LEU A 8 -12.44 -12.28 -0.46
CA LEU A 8 -13.16 -11.73 0.69
C LEU A 8 -12.63 -10.35 1.09
N GLY A 9 -11.31 -10.19 1.15
CA GLY A 9 -10.68 -8.92 1.46
C GLY A 9 -11.02 -7.85 0.42
N THR A 10 -10.93 -8.17 -0.87
CA THR A 10 -11.28 -7.23 -1.95
C THR A 10 -12.76 -6.86 -1.91
N LEU A 11 -13.67 -7.80 -1.59
CA LEU A 11 -15.09 -7.49 -1.41
C LEU A 11 -15.32 -6.50 -0.25
N VAL A 12 -14.67 -6.71 0.89
CA VAL A 12 -14.75 -5.79 2.04
C VAL A 12 -14.19 -4.41 1.69
N VAL A 13 -13.03 -4.35 1.04
CA VAL A 13 -12.42 -3.09 0.59
C VAL A 13 -13.32 -2.38 -0.42
N THR A 14 -13.95 -3.11 -1.34
CA THR A 14 -14.89 -2.54 -2.31
C THR A 14 -16.11 -1.94 -1.62
N ALA A 15 -16.68 -2.64 -0.62
CA ALA A 15 -17.78 -2.11 0.17
C ALA A 15 -17.37 -0.83 0.92
N LEU A 16 -16.17 -0.80 1.52
CA LEU A 16 -15.65 0.39 2.20
C LEU A 16 -15.29 1.54 1.25
N LEU A 17 -14.88 1.27 0.01
CA LEU A 17 -14.64 2.34 -0.97
C LEU A 17 -15.93 2.93 -1.52
N THR A 18 -17.00 2.13 -1.55
CA THR A 18 -18.30 2.52 -2.14
C THR A 18 -19.33 2.97 -1.10
N TYR A 19 -19.05 2.89 0.21
CA TYR A 19 -20.01 3.31 1.24
C TYR A 19 -20.55 4.74 1.08
N PRO A 20 -19.80 5.73 0.56
CA PRO A 20 -20.37 7.06 0.34
C PRO A 20 -21.57 7.06 -0.63
N LEU A 21 -21.69 6.04 -1.50
CA LEU A 21 -22.79 5.92 -2.46
C LEU A 21 -24.07 5.32 -1.85
N TRP A 22 -23.96 4.46 -0.84
CA TRP A 22 -25.09 3.70 -0.29
C TRP A 22 -25.36 3.98 1.21
N ALA A 23 -24.42 4.64 1.91
CA ALA A 23 -24.56 5.12 3.28
C ALA A 23 -23.98 6.56 3.43
N PRO A 24 -24.51 7.55 2.69
CA PRO A 24 -23.99 8.92 2.68
C PRO A 24 -24.03 9.61 4.07
N GLN A 25 -24.93 9.16 4.96
CA GLN A 25 -25.05 9.65 6.34
C GLN A 25 -23.81 9.36 7.20
N TRP A 26 -22.90 8.48 6.78
CA TRP A 26 -21.64 8.22 7.47
C TRP A 26 -20.54 9.24 7.12
N GLY A 27 -20.87 10.23 6.30
CA GLY A 27 -19.94 11.22 5.77
C GLY A 27 -19.42 10.82 4.39
N ALA A 28 -18.84 11.79 3.67
CA ALA A 28 -18.41 11.58 2.30
C ALA A 28 -17.02 10.92 2.17
N GLY A 29 -16.38 10.57 3.29
CA GLY A 29 -15.03 10.04 3.35
C GLY A 29 -13.99 10.97 2.72
N VAL A 30 -12.78 10.45 2.48
CA VAL A 30 -11.70 11.19 1.79
C VAL A 30 -12.10 11.61 0.36
N LEU A 31 -12.94 10.82 -0.31
CA LEU A 31 -13.39 11.11 -1.68
C LEU A 31 -14.30 12.34 -1.75
N GLY A 32 -15.11 12.60 -0.72
CA GLY A 32 -15.96 13.79 -0.65
C GLY A 32 -15.20 15.08 -0.39
N GLU A 33 -14.11 15.02 0.38
CA GLU A 33 -13.24 16.19 0.60
C GLU A 33 -12.49 16.59 -0.68
N ILE A 34 -12.13 15.61 -1.51
CA ILE A 34 -11.47 15.84 -2.81
C ILE A 34 -12.40 16.53 -3.82
N LEU A 35 -13.72 16.29 -3.75
CA LEU A 35 -14.71 16.94 -4.64
C LEU A 35 -14.87 18.45 -4.35
N ILE A 36 -14.41 18.94 -3.20
CA ILE A 36 -14.43 20.36 -2.83
C ILE A 36 -13.25 21.11 -3.46
N VAL A 37 -12.19 20.39 -3.87
CA VAL A 37 -11.01 20.97 -4.51
C VAL A 37 -11.32 21.28 -5.99
N PRO A 38 -11.03 22.49 -6.49
CA PRO A 38 -11.20 22.83 -7.90
C PRO A 38 -10.49 21.82 -8.82
N PHE A 39 -11.09 21.56 -9.98
CA PHE A 39 -10.65 20.56 -10.97
C PHE A 39 -9.12 20.42 -11.18
N PRO A 40 -8.33 21.51 -11.36
CA PRO A 40 -6.88 21.36 -11.54
C PRO A 40 -6.16 20.84 -10.28
N GLY A 41 -6.63 21.19 -9.08
CA GLY A 41 -6.05 20.74 -7.82
C GLY A 41 -6.29 19.25 -7.58
N ASN A 42 -7.50 18.77 -7.84
CA ASN A 42 -7.82 17.34 -7.72
C ASN A 42 -6.99 16.49 -8.71
N LEU A 43 -6.89 16.92 -9.97
CA LEU A 43 -6.09 16.22 -10.97
C LEU A 43 -4.60 16.12 -10.55
N ALA A 44 -4.03 17.22 -10.04
CA ALA A 44 -2.65 17.23 -9.56
C ALA A 44 -2.43 16.26 -8.39
N ILE A 45 -3.38 16.18 -7.44
CA ILE A 45 -3.32 15.24 -6.31
C ILE A 45 -3.35 13.80 -6.81
N VAL A 46 -4.29 13.47 -7.70
CA VAL A 46 -4.43 12.11 -8.25
C VAL A 46 -3.18 11.69 -9.02
N VAL A 47 -2.69 12.55 -9.93
CA VAL A 47 -1.47 12.29 -10.70
C VAL A 47 -0.26 12.15 -9.78
N GLY A 48 -0.13 13.04 -8.79
CA GLY A 48 0.95 12.99 -7.80
C GLY A 48 0.94 11.70 -6.99
N PHE A 49 -0.24 11.25 -6.53
CA PHE A 49 -0.41 9.99 -5.83
C PHE A 49 0.04 8.80 -6.69
N PHE A 50 -0.45 8.69 -7.93
CA PHE A 50 -0.06 7.59 -8.80
C PHE A 50 1.43 7.62 -9.18
N ALA A 51 2.00 8.82 -9.38
CA ALA A 51 3.44 8.97 -9.61
C ALA A 51 4.26 8.48 -8.40
N LEU A 52 3.86 8.84 -7.19
CA LEU A 52 4.46 8.39 -5.95
C LEU A 52 4.38 6.86 -5.77
N VAL A 53 3.21 6.27 -6.06
CA VAL A 53 3.03 4.81 -6.07
C VAL A 53 3.93 4.16 -7.13
N ALA A 54 4.08 4.75 -8.32
CA ALA A 54 4.95 4.23 -9.38
C ALA A 54 6.42 4.24 -8.96
N LEU A 55 6.88 5.31 -8.32
CA LEU A 55 8.26 5.42 -7.81
C LEU A 55 8.54 4.36 -6.73
N TYR A 56 7.59 4.15 -5.82
CA TYR A 56 7.68 3.12 -4.79
C TYR A 56 7.66 1.71 -5.39
N CYS A 57 6.75 1.41 -6.32
CA CYS A 57 6.72 0.15 -7.07
C CYS A 57 8.05 -0.08 -7.79
N GLY A 58 8.63 0.95 -8.40
CA GLY A 58 9.94 0.88 -9.03
C GLY A 58 11.06 0.51 -8.04
N ALA A 59 11.04 1.07 -6.83
CA ALA A 59 11.98 0.72 -5.77
C ALA A 59 11.82 -0.73 -5.31
N LEU A 60 10.58 -1.18 -5.05
CA LEU A 60 10.28 -2.56 -4.70
C LEU A 60 10.65 -3.54 -5.82
N HIS A 61 10.39 -3.18 -7.07
CA HIS A 61 10.70 -4.00 -8.22
C HIS A 61 12.21 -4.23 -8.36
N ARG A 62 13.00 -3.15 -8.20
CA ARG A 62 14.46 -3.24 -8.19
C ARG A 62 14.97 -4.11 -7.05
N LEU A 63 14.44 -3.94 -5.84
CA LEU A 63 14.79 -4.79 -4.71
C LEU A 63 14.45 -6.26 -4.99
N ALA A 64 13.22 -6.54 -5.45
CA ALA A 64 12.74 -7.87 -5.78
C ALA A 64 13.61 -8.56 -6.85
N ARG A 65 14.05 -7.82 -7.88
CA ARG A 65 14.99 -8.34 -8.88
C ARG A 65 16.35 -8.70 -8.29
N ARG A 66 16.87 -7.88 -7.38
CA ARG A 66 18.20 -8.11 -6.76
C ARG A 66 18.21 -9.32 -5.84
N VAL A 67 17.12 -9.57 -5.12
CA VAL A 67 16.98 -10.74 -4.24
C VAL A 67 16.52 -11.99 -5.00
N GLY A 68 16.56 -11.98 -6.34
CA GLY A 68 16.25 -13.16 -7.16
C GLY A 68 14.78 -13.63 -7.09
N MET A 69 13.83 -12.75 -6.77
CA MET A 69 12.42 -13.13 -6.70
C MET A 69 11.92 -13.63 -8.07
N ALA A 70 11.21 -14.76 -8.09
CA ALA A 70 10.75 -15.40 -9.34
C ALA A 70 9.82 -14.51 -10.21
N ARG A 71 9.04 -13.62 -9.60
CA ARG A 71 8.09 -12.73 -10.30
C ARG A 71 8.17 -11.30 -9.77
N PRO A 72 9.27 -10.57 -10.01
CA PRO A 72 9.49 -9.25 -9.41
C PRO A 72 8.50 -8.20 -9.94
N ALA A 73 7.91 -8.43 -11.12
CA ALA A 73 6.87 -7.58 -11.68
C ALA A 73 5.54 -7.65 -10.91
N SER A 74 5.35 -8.61 -10.00
CA SER A 74 4.10 -8.69 -9.23
C SER A 74 3.88 -7.52 -8.27
N VAL A 75 4.90 -6.70 -8.02
CA VAL A 75 4.75 -5.47 -7.21
C VAL A 75 3.84 -4.43 -7.88
N TRP A 76 3.72 -4.46 -9.21
CA TRP A 76 2.88 -3.52 -9.96
C TRP A 76 1.38 -3.77 -9.81
N TRP A 77 0.98 -4.89 -9.22
CA TRP A 77 -0.42 -5.13 -8.84
C TRP A 77 -0.94 -4.12 -7.80
N MET A 78 -0.07 -3.30 -7.21
CA MET A 78 -0.44 -2.12 -6.41
C MET A 78 -1.36 -1.13 -7.15
N PHE A 79 -1.35 -1.10 -8.49
CA PHE A 79 -2.24 -0.24 -9.28
C PHE A 79 -3.63 -0.83 -9.52
N ALA A 80 -3.84 -2.11 -9.23
CA ALA A 80 -5.12 -2.78 -9.45
C ALA A 80 -6.09 -2.47 -8.30
N ILE A 81 -6.64 -1.26 -8.26
CA ILE A 81 -7.66 -0.88 -7.26
C ILE A 81 -8.97 -1.61 -7.57
N PRO A 82 -9.68 -2.20 -6.57
CA PRO A 82 -9.40 -2.22 -5.13
C PRO A 82 -8.60 -3.43 -4.65
N TYR A 83 -8.19 -4.29 -5.58
CA TYR A 83 -7.44 -5.51 -5.30
C TYR A 83 -6.08 -5.24 -4.62
N ASN A 84 -5.49 -4.06 -4.88
CA ASN A 84 -4.19 -3.64 -4.33
C ASN A 84 -4.13 -3.72 -2.80
N PHE A 85 -5.16 -3.26 -2.07
CA PHE A 85 -5.15 -3.22 -0.60
C PHE A 85 -4.84 -4.57 0.03
N ILE A 86 -5.30 -5.66 -0.58
CA ILE A 86 -5.06 -7.03 -0.11
C ILE A 86 -3.80 -7.61 -0.74
N GLU A 87 -3.55 -7.32 -2.01
CA GLU A 87 -2.34 -7.77 -2.69
C GLU A 87 -1.05 -7.24 -2.06
N ASP A 88 -1.10 -6.04 -1.47
CA ASP A 88 0.04 -5.40 -0.80
C ASP A 88 0.60 -6.29 0.33
N PHE A 89 -0.27 -6.92 1.13
CA PHE A 89 0.16 -7.90 2.13
C PHE A 89 0.94 -9.07 1.50
N PHE A 90 0.48 -9.58 0.36
CA PHE A 90 1.17 -10.67 -0.34
C PHE A 90 2.45 -10.20 -1.02
N ILE A 91 2.53 -8.95 -1.45
CA ILE A 91 3.77 -8.34 -1.97
C ILE A 91 4.80 -8.27 -0.84
N ILE A 92 4.42 -7.75 0.34
CA ILE A 92 5.30 -7.69 1.52
C ILE A 92 5.76 -9.09 1.92
N GLU A 93 4.87 -10.10 1.94
CA GLU A 93 5.28 -11.47 2.26
C GLU A 93 6.32 -12.02 1.29
N ARG A 94 6.06 -11.90 -0.02
CA ARG A 94 6.93 -12.48 -1.05
C ARG A 94 8.29 -11.79 -1.11
N VAL A 95 8.31 -10.47 -1.09
CA VAL A 95 9.56 -9.69 -1.10
C VAL A 95 10.32 -9.92 0.21
N GLY A 96 9.63 -9.92 1.35
CA GLY A 96 10.23 -10.16 2.65
C GLY A 96 10.79 -11.57 2.83
N ALA A 97 10.16 -12.59 2.21
CA ALA A 97 10.69 -13.95 2.19
C ALA A 97 12.00 -14.02 1.38
N ALA A 98 11.99 -13.51 0.13
CA ALA A 98 13.19 -13.49 -0.72
C ALA A 98 14.34 -12.63 -0.12
N LEU A 99 13.99 -11.54 0.57
CA LEU A 99 14.96 -10.72 1.29
C LEU A 99 15.62 -11.47 2.45
N GLY A 100 14.92 -12.42 3.07
CA GLY A 100 15.43 -13.23 4.18
C GLY A 100 16.71 -14.00 3.84
N ASP A 101 16.88 -14.38 2.58
CA ASP A 101 18.05 -15.11 2.10
C ASP A 101 19.26 -14.19 1.84
N HIS A 102 19.05 -12.87 1.82
CA HIS A 102 20.05 -11.87 1.40
C HIS A 102 20.38 -10.81 2.45
N ALA A 103 19.55 -10.65 3.48
CA ALA A 103 19.73 -9.65 4.53
C ALA A 103 19.63 -10.26 5.93
N SER A 104 20.20 -9.56 6.92
CA SER A 104 20.14 -10.03 8.30
C SER A 104 18.70 -10.15 8.79
N ALA A 105 18.45 -11.13 9.67
CA ALA A 105 17.13 -11.38 10.23
C ALA A 105 16.49 -10.13 10.88
N GLY A 106 17.31 -9.24 11.45
CA GLY A 106 16.86 -7.96 12.01
C GLY A 106 16.29 -7.01 10.95
N VAL A 107 17.01 -6.84 9.83
CA VAL A 107 16.58 -5.98 8.72
C VAL A 107 15.32 -6.54 8.08
N THR A 108 15.30 -7.84 7.77
CA THR A 108 14.14 -8.50 7.16
C THR A 108 12.90 -8.41 8.04
N ARG A 109 13.06 -8.58 9.36
CA ARG A 109 11.94 -8.45 10.31
C ARG A 109 11.43 -7.02 10.42
N ALA A 110 12.32 -6.03 10.49
CA ALA A 110 11.93 -4.62 10.50
C ALA A 110 11.19 -4.23 9.21
N TRP A 111 11.70 -4.68 8.07
CA TRP A 111 11.09 -4.45 6.76
C TRP A 111 9.68 -5.03 6.70
N ARG A 112 9.49 -6.30 7.05
CA ARG A 112 8.16 -6.95 7.07
C ARG A 112 7.18 -6.28 8.04
N ARG A 113 7.64 -5.92 9.25
CA ARG A 113 6.78 -5.25 10.26
C ARG A 113 6.28 -3.91 9.76
N LEU A 114 7.16 -3.08 9.18
CA LEU A 114 6.77 -1.79 8.62
C LEU A 114 5.84 -1.96 7.42
N GLY A 115 6.14 -2.91 6.52
CA GLY A 115 5.29 -3.21 5.37
C GLY A 115 3.87 -3.64 5.78
N TYR A 116 3.76 -4.60 6.70
CA TYR A 116 2.46 -5.03 7.21
C TYR A 116 1.73 -3.96 8.02
N GLY A 117 2.47 -3.16 8.79
CA GLY A 117 1.91 -2.01 9.50
C GLY A 117 1.30 -0.99 8.53
N TRP A 118 2.01 -0.69 7.44
CA TRP A 118 1.49 0.18 6.39
C TRP A 118 0.23 -0.40 5.75
N CYS A 119 0.22 -1.66 5.33
CA CYS A 119 -0.97 -2.29 4.75
C CYS A 119 -2.17 -2.29 5.72
N ALA A 120 -1.94 -2.54 7.01
CA ALA A 120 -2.99 -2.50 8.02
C ALA A 120 -3.52 -1.08 8.23
N ALA A 121 -2.65 -0.08 8.33
CA ALA A 121 -3.05 1.33 8.47
C ALA A 121 -3.84 1.82 7.24
N GLN A 122 -3.48 1.34 6.04
CA GLN A 122 -4.22 1.61 4.80
C GLN A 122 -5.62 0.98 4.79
N LEU A 123 -5.82 -0.18 5.41
CA LEU A 123 -7.18 -0.72 5.60
C LEU A 123 -7.98 0.11 6.62
N VAL A 124 -7.33 0.52 7.72
CA VAL A 124 -7.96 1.40 8.71
C VAL A 124 -8.35 2.75 8.07
N SER A 125 -7.57 3.24 7.11
CA SER A 125 -7.87 4.51 6.43
C SER A 125 -9.15 4.48 5.59
N LEU A 126 -9.70 3.30 5.33
CA LEU A 126 -10.99 3.14 4.64
C LEU A 126 -12.20 3.32 5.56
N LEU A 127 -12.00 3.34 6.89
CA LEU A 127 -13.07 3.56 7.85
C LEU A 127 -13.55 5.02 7.82
N PRO A 128 -14.83 5.30 8.08
CA PRO A 128 -15.34 6.67 8.12
C PRO A 128 -14.80 7.47 9.32
N GLY A 129 -14.78 8.79 9.17
CA GLY A 129 -14.49 9.75 10.24
C GLY A 129 -13.03 9.80 10.69
N LYS A 130 -12.82 10.20 11.95
CA LYS A 130 -11.48 10.47 12.50
C LYS A 130 -10.57 9.23 12.51
N VAL A 131 -11.15 8.04 12.65
CA VAL A 131 -10.39 6.77 12.63
C VAL A 131 -9.75 6.56 11.27
N GLY A 132 -10.50 6.77 10.19
CA GLY A 132 -9.97 6.71 8.82
C GLY A 132 -8.88 7.74 8.57
N LEU A 133 -9.09 8.99 9.02
CA LEU A 133 -8.10 10.05 8.89
C LEU A 133 -6.77 9.67 9.58
N LEU A 134 -6.84 9.23 10.85
CA LEU A 134 -5.66 8.80 11.60
C LEU A 134 -4.98 7.57 10.96
N GLY A 135 -5.77 6.62 10.46
CA GLY A 135 -5.28 5.48 9.69
C GLY A 135 -4.52 5.91 8.44
N GLY A 136 -5.06 6.88 7.69
CA GLY A 136 -4.43 7.42 6.48
C GLY A 136 -3.12 8.14 6.79
N MET A 137 -3.09 8.98 7.83
CA MET A 137 -1.86 9.65 8.29
C MET A 137 -0.80 8.63 8.69
N LEU A 138 -1.17 7.62 9.48
CA LEU A 138 -0.26 6.56 9.90
C LEU A 138 0.23 5.75 8.69
N ALA A 139 -0.64 5.46 7.72
CA ALA A 139 -0.29 4.73 6.50
C ALA A 139 0.78 5.49 5.71
N ILE A 140 0.63 6.82 5.55
CA ILE A 140 1.63 7.65 4.87
C ILE A 140 2.97 7.59 5.60
N VAL A 141 2.99 7.76 6.93
CA VAL A 141 4.23 7.70 7.72
C VAL A 141 4.92 6.34 7.58
N LEU A 142 4.18 5.25 7.75
CA LEU A 142 4.71 3.89 7.65
C LEU A 142 5.20 3.59 6.23
N TRP A 143 4.48 4.05 5.21
CA TRP A 143 4.87 3.90 3.81
C TRP A 143 6.19 4.62 3.50
N VAL A 144 6.35 5.87 3.94
CA VAL A 144 7.59 6.65 3.76
C VAL A 144 8.77 5.97 4.46
N VAL A 145 8.59 5.55 5.72
CA VAL A 145 9.64 4.86 6.48
C VAL A 145 10.00 3.52 5.82
N HIS A 146 9.00 2.76 5.36
CA HIS A 146 9.20 1.50 4.67
C HIS A 146 9.91 1.69 3.32
N TRP A 147 9.59 2.76 2.58
CA TRP A 147 10.28 3.11 1.34
C TRP A 147 11.74 3.50 1.61
N ALA A 148 12.03 4.31 2.64
CA ALA A 148 13.40 4.64 3.03
C ALA A 148 14.20 3.38 3.42
N LEU A 149 13.58 2.45 4.16
CA LEU A 149 14.20 1.17 4.51
C LEU A 149 14.44 0.30 3.27
N THR A 150 13.51 0.29 2.32
CA THR A 150 13.68 -0.39 1.02
C THR A 150 14.87 0.18 0.25
N ALA A 151 14.98 1.50 0.14
CA ALA A 151 16.08 2.15 -0.57
C ALA A 151 17.43 1.93 0.11
N THR A 152 17.49 1.99 1.44
CA THR A 152 18.73 1.70 2.20
C THR A 152 19.13 0.24 2.10
N THR A 153 18.18 -0.69 2.18
CA THR A 153 18.44 -2.12 2.01
C THR A 153 18.95 -2.42 0.60
N MET A 154 18.32 -1.84 -0.42
CA MET A 154 18.75 -1.96 -1.80
C MET A 154 20.22 -1.52 -1.96
N ARG A 155 20.61 -0.35 -1.44
CA ARG A 155 22.01 0.13 -1.48
C ARG A 155 23.02 -0.80 -0.79
N ARG A 156 22.61 -1.52 0.26
CA ARG A 156 23.48 -2.48 0.96
C ARG A 156 23.69 -3.78 0.20
N LEU A 157 22.78 -4.11 -0.71
CA LEU A 157 22.82 -5.33 -1.52
C LEU A 157 23.62 -5.16 -2.83
N GLY A 158 24.13 -3.96 -3.14
CA GLY A 158 24.85 -3.65 -4.39
C GLY A 158 23.97 -3.00 -5.44
#